data_AF-A0A7V9SDF9-F1
#
_entry.id   AF-A0A7V9SDF9-F1
#
_cell.length_a   1.000
_cell.length_b   1.000
_cell.length_c   1.000
_cell.angle_alpha   90.00
_cell.angle_beta   90.00
_cell.angle_gamma   90.00
#
_symmetry.space_group_name_H-M   'P 1'
#
loop_
_entity.id
_entity.type
_entity.pdbx_description
1 polymer ?
#
loop_
_entity_poly.entity_id
_entity_poly.type
_entity_poly.pdbx_seq_one_letter_code
_entity_poly.pdbx_strand_id
1 'polypeptide(L)'
;MTTVLTPFRRSETAGAWLMASAWAGYHAALWQGDPAASGFAEWLAEFWEPSLARPAGTPDARNPRAAGGRGIDWFEREGWVSGHIPGLDGGYLVARTLILDHPWMAGVAMAA
;
A
#
# COMPACT_ATOMS: atom_id res chain seq x y z
N MET A 1 -6.76 -33.96 -19.85
CA MET A 1 -5.74 -32.90 -19.95
C MET A 1 -6.25 -31.73 -19.12
N THR A 2 -5.72 -31.55 -17.92
CA THR A 2 -6.22 -30.55 -16.97
C THR A 2 -5.58 -29.21 -17.30
N THR A 3 -6.38 -28.27 -17.79
CA THR A 3 -5.94 -26.91 -18.08
C THR A 3 -5.60 -26.22 -16.75
N VAL A 4 -4.31 -26.10 -16.44
CA VAL A 4 -3.85 -25.28 -15.32
C VAL A 4 -3.96 -23.83 -15.77
N LEU A 5 -5.08 -23.19 -15.41
CA LEU A 5 -5.22 -21.74 -15.48
C LEU A 5 -4.21 -21.15 -14.49
N THR A 6 -3.06 -20.68 -14.98
CA THR A 6 -2.16 -19.85 -14.19
C THR A 6 -2.96 -18.60 -13.82
N PRO A 7 -3.27 -18.35 -12.53
CA PRO A 7 -4.01 -17.15 -12.17
C PRO A 7 -3.22 -15.93 -12.65
N PHE A 8 -3.92 -14.95 -13.20
CA PHE A 8 -3.31 -13.69 -13.60
C PHE A 8 -2.64 -13.05 -12.37
N ARG A 9 -1.30 -13.00 -12.36
CA ARG A 9 -0.46 -12.40 -11.31
C ARG A 9 -0.90 -11.00 -10.88
N ARG A 10 -1.60 -10.26 -11.75
CA ARG A 10 -2.15 -8.93 -11.48
C ARG A 10 -3.24 -8.90 -10.39
N SER A 11 -4.02 -9.98 -10.23
CA SER A 11 -5.05 -10.07 -9.18
C SER A 11 -4.43 -10.28 -7.80
N GLU A 12 -3.38 -11.11 -7.74
CA GLU A 12 -2.71 -11.52 -6.49
C GLU A 12 -1.83 -10.44 -5.88
N THR A 13 -1.51 -9.38 -6.63
CA THR A 13 -0.70 -8.25 -6.16
C THR A 13 -1.47 -6.93 -6.18
N ALA A 14 -2.79 -6.98 -6.40
CA ALA A 14 -3.61 -5.80 -6.60
C ALA A 14 -3.55 -4.85 -5.39
N GLY A 15 -3.60 -5.39 -4.18
CA GLY A 15 -3.52 -4.62 -2.95
C GLY A 15 -2.17 -3.93 -2.78
N ALA A 16 -1.05 -4.63 -3.03
CA ALA A 16 0.29 -4.02 -2.97
C ALA A 16 0.43 -2.86 -3.97
N TRP A 17 -0.06 -3.02 -5.20
CA TRP A 17 -0.03 -1.95 -6.21
C TRP A 17 -0.93 -0.78 -5.86
N LEU A 18 -2.10 -1.04 -5.29
CA LEU A 18 -3.01 -0.01 -4.81
C LEU A 18 -2.39 0.80 -3.68
N MET A 19 -1.72 0.15 -2.73
CA MET A 19 -1.00 0.84 -1.65
C MET A 19 0.14 1.70 -2.19
N ALA A 20 0.95 1.18 -3.11
CA ALA A 20 2.03 1.96 -3.73
C ALA A 20 1.50 3.19 -4.49
N SER A 21 0.37 3.03 -5.20
CA SER A 21 -0.29 4.09 -5.96
C SER A 21 -0.97 5.12 -5.07
N ALA A 22 -1.66 4.68 -4.01
CA ALA A 22 -2.28 5.55 -3.01
C ALA A 22 -1.23 6.45 -2.35
N TRP A 23 -0.02 5.92 -2.09
CA TRP A 23 1.07 6.73 -1.56
C TRP A 23 1.61 7.77 -2.55
N ALA A 24 1.62 7.47 -3.84
CA ALA A 24 1.96 8.45 -4.87
C ALA A 24 0.88 9.54 -4.96
N GLY A 25 -0.39 9.17 -4.88
CA GLY A 25 -1.52 10.09 -4.83
C GLY A 25 -1.47 11.02 -3.63
N TYR A 26 -1.28 10.45 -2.43
CA TYR A 26 -1.06 11.21 -1.19
C TYR A 26 0.06 12.24 -1.32
N HIS A 27 1.22 11.79 -1.79
CA HIS A 27 2.37 12.68 -1.95
C HIS A 27 2.06 13.81 -2.94
N ALA A 28 1.39 13.52 -4.06
CA ALA A 28 0.96 14.55 -5.00
C ALA A 28 -0.04 15.54 -4.38
N ALA A 29 -1.01 15.05 -3.60
CA ALA A 29 -2.00 15.87 -2.90
C ALA A 29 -1.35 16.82 -1.87
N LEU A 30 -0.34 16.35 -1.12
CA LEU A 30 0.45 17.19 -0.24
C LEU A 30 1.15 18.33 -1.00
N TRP A 31 1.76 18.04 -2.16
CA TRP A 31 2.40 19.06 -2.99
C TRP A 31 1.41 20.10 -3.53
N GLN A 32 0.16 19.71 -3.74
CA GLN A 32 -0.91 20.61 -4.18
C GLN A 32 -1.54 21.41 -3.03
N GLY A 33 -1.22 21.07 -1.77
CA GLY A 33 -1.81 21.69 -0.58
C GLY A 33 -3.25 21.24 -0.32
N ASP A 34 -3.64 20.05 -0.79
CA ASP A 34 -4.97 19.49 -0.53
C ASP A 34 -5.12 19.12 0.95
N PRO A 35 -6.04 19.75 1.71
CA PRO A 35 -6.24 19.46 3.13
C PRO A 35 -6.77 18.04 3.38
N ALA A 36 -7.37 17.37 2.39
CA ALA A 36 -7.83 15.99 2.51
C ALA A 36 -6.69 14.96 2.32
N ALA A 37 -5.48 15.40 1.98
CA ALA A 37 -4.35 14.51 1.72
C ALA A 37 -4.03 13.59 2.92
N SER A 38 -4.19 14.06 4.15
CA SER A 38 -3.77 13.29 5.33
C SER A 38 -4.60 12.04 5.61
N GLY A 39 -5.84 11.93 5.08
CA GLY A 39 -6.75 10.82 5.40
C GLY A 39 -6.19 9.43 5.08
N PHE A 40 -5.43 9.27 3.99
CA PHE A 40 -4.78 7.99 3.70
C PHE A 40 -3.64 7.69 4.68
N ALA A 41 -2.82 8.68 5.03
CA ALA A 41 -1.70 8.50 5.95
C ALA A 41 -2.17 8.21 7.37
N GLU A 42 -3.22 8.88 7.82
CA GLU A 42 -3.87 8.68 9.11
C GLU A 42 -4.46 7.26 9.20
N TRP A 43 -5.25 6.86 8.21
CA TRP A 43 -5.78 5.49 8.15
C TRP A 43 -4.66 4.44 8.15
N LEU A 44 -3.60 4.64 7.35
CA LEU A 44 -2.50 3.66 7.26
C LEU A 44 -1.72 3.56 8.57
N ALA A 45 -1.60 4.63 9.34
CA ALA A 45 -0.89 4.66 10.62
C ALA A 45 -1.49 3.70 11.67
N GLU A 46 -2.79 3.39 11.57
CA GLU A 46 -3.48 2.45 12.47
C GLU A 46 -2.96 1.01 12.33
N PHE A 47 -2.31 0.68 11.22
CA PHE A 47 -1.85 -0.67 10.88
C PHE A 47 -0.35 -0.87 11.05
N TRP A 48 0.34 0.03 11.76
CA TRP A 48 1.77 -0.10 12.01
C TRP A 48 2.05 -1.18 13.05
N GLU A 49 2.85 -2.17 12.66
CA GLU A 49 3.25 -3.28 13.51
C GLU A 49 4.77 -3.30 13.77
N PRO A 50 5.22 -2.95 15.00
CA PRO A 50 6.63 -2.79 15.33
C PRO A 50 7.48 -4.07 15.17
N SER A 51 6.88 -5.24 15.33
CA SER A 51 7.56 -6.53 15.26
C SER A 51 7.39 -7.24 13.91
N LEU A 52 6.79 -6.58 12.92
CA LEU A 52 6.53 -7.17 11.62
C LEU A 52 7.83 -7.42 10.86
N ALA A 53 8.18 -8.70 10.70
CA ALA A 53 9.34 -9.09 9.93
C ALA A 53 9.11 -8.84 8.43
N ARG A 54 10.10 -8.25 7.76
CA ARG A 54 10.07 -8.06 6.30
C ARG A 54 10.13 -9.42 5.58
N PRO A 55 9.18 -9.72 4.68
CA PRO A 55 9.26 -10.91 3.85
C PRO A 55 10.56 -10.96 3.01
N ALA A 56 11.09 -12.15 2.80
CA ALA A 56 12.19 -12.37 1.88
C ALA A 56 11.74 -12.20 0.42
N GLY A 57 12.69 -11.86 -0.46
CA GLY A 57 12.47 -11.75 -1.90
C GLY A 57 12.16 -10.34 -2.40
N THR A 58 11.66 -10.28 -3.63
CA THR A 58 11.34 -9.02 -4.34
C THR A 58 9.94 -8.55 -3.94
N PRO A 59 9.74 -7.25 -3.64
CA PRO A 59 8.41 -6.72 -3.37
C PRO A 59 7.52 -6.78 -4.62
N ASP A 60 6.22 -6.93 -4.42
CA ASP A 60 5.23 -6.97 -5.49
C ASP A 60 4.98 -5.58 -6.09
N ALA A 61 5.12 -4.54 -5.26
CA ALA A 61 5.12 -3.15 -5.68
C ALA A 61 6.05 -2.32 -4.79
N ARG A 62 6.55 -1.20 -5.32
CA ARG A 62 7.39 -0.26 -4.56
C ARG A 62 7.00 1.16 -4.88
N ASN A 63 6.92 2.00 -3.84
CA ASN A 63 6.92 3.45 -4.02
C ASN A 63 8.27 3.99 -3.54
N PRO A 64 9.17 4.46 -4.44
CA PRO A 64 10.51 4.88 -4.05
C PRO A 64 10.56 6.26 -3.38
N ARG A 65 9.49 7.06 -3.48
CA ARG A 65 9.46 8.45 -2.95
C ARG A 65 8.89 8.53 -1.54
N ALA A 66 8.25 7.46 -1.09
CA ALA A 66 7.65 7.35 0.23
C ALA A 66 8.67 7.45 1.37
N ALA A 67 8.17 7.73 2.59
CA ALA A 67 8.97 7.74 3.83
C ALA A 67 10.24 8.60 3.75
N GLY A 68 10.10 9.84 3.27
CA GLY A 68 11.24 10.76 3.12
C GLY A 68 12.27 10.31 2.07
N GLY A 69 11.84 9.59 1.02
CA GLY A 69 12.71 9.10 -0.05
C GLY A 69 13.40 7.77 0.23
N ARG A 70 13.14 7.12 1.38
CA ARG A 70 13.59 5.73 1.63
C ARG A 70 12.83 4.73 0.76
N GLY A 71 11.60 5.08 0.44
CA GLY A 71 10.62 4.25 -0.23
C GLY A 71 9.91 3.29 0.72
N ILE A 72 8.86 2.66 0.20
CA ILE A 72 8.16 1.55 0.85
C ILE A 72 8.06 0.39 -0.12
N ASP A 73 8.48 -0.77 0.35
CA ASP A 73 8.36 -2.06 -0.31
C ASP A 73 7.04 -2.72 0.12
N TRP A 74 6.18 -3.05 -0.85
CA TRP A 74 4.89 -3.68 -0.60
C TRP A 74 4.90 -5.14 -1.04
N PHE A 75 4.41 -6.01 -0.15
CA PHE A 75 4.27 -7.45 -0.39
C PHE A 75 2.83 -7.86 -0.17
N GLU A 76 2.29 -8.75 -1.00
CA GLU A 76 0.94 -9.30 -0.85
C GLU A 76 1.00 -10.81 -0.71
N ARG A 77 0.60 -11.35 0.44
CA ARG A 77 0.67 -12.79 0.74
C ARG A 77 -0.55 -13.18 1.55
N GLU A 78 -1.18 -14.30 1.20
CA GLU A 78 -2.24 -14.94 2.00
C GLU A 78 -3.40 -14.00 2.40
N GLY A 79 -3.77 -13.06 1.52
CA GLY A 79 -4.85 -12.10 1.79
C GLY A 79 -4.44 -10.89 2.64
N TRP A 80 -3.15 -10.73 2.92
CA TRP A 80 -2.58 -9.58 3.61
C TRP A 80 -1.63 -8.82 2.70
N VAL A 81 -1.56 -7.51 2.91
CA VAL A 81 -0.59 -6.63 2.28
C VAL A 81 0.28 -6.06 3.39
N SER A 82 1.60 -6.19 3.23
CA SER A 82 2.56 -5.62 4.16
C SER A 82 3.45 -4.57 3.50
N GLY A 83 3.67 -3.45 4.19
CA GLY A 83 4.48 -2.32 3.73
C GLY A 83 5.69 -2.13 4.61
N HIS A 84 6.90 -2.18 4.04
CA HIS A 84 8.15 -2.14 4.78
C HIS A 84 9.01 -0.96 4.34
N ILE A 85 9.43 -0.14 5.30
CA ILE A 85 10.34 0.98 5.06
C ILE A 85 11.78 0.49 5.27
N PRO A 86 12.67 0.55 4.26
CA PRO A 86 14.06 0.15 4.43
C PRO A 86 14.74 0.88 5.59
N GLY A 87 15.37 0.13 6.49
CA GLY A 87 16.10 0.64 7.65
C GLY A 87 15.24 1.00 8.86
N LEU A 88 13.94 0.67 8.85
CA LEU A 88 13.09 0.70 10.04
C LEU A 88 12.72 -0.71 10.46
N ASP A 89 12.58 -0.91 11.77
CA ASP A 89 11.97 -2.11 12.33
C ASP A 89 10.45 -2.02 12.24
N GLY A 90 9.80 -3.14 11.93
CA GLY A 90 8.36 -3.22 11.74
C GLY A 90 7.90 -2.77 10.35
N GLY A 91 6.59 -2.63 10.21
CA GLY A 91 5.95 -2.25 8.96
C GLY A 91 4.45 -2.19 9.08
N TYR A 92 3.78 -1.83 7.99
CA TYR A 92 2.32 -1.85 7.91
C TYR A 92 1.84 -3.26 7.61
N LEU A 93 0.79 -3.73 8.28
CA LEU A 93 0.12 -4.98 7.95
C LEU A 93 -1.39 -4.76 7.83
N VAL A 94 -1.91 -4.87 6.60
CA VAL A 94 -3.31 -4.56 6.30
C VAL A 94 -3.98 -5.73 5.59
N ALA A 95 -5.21 -6.05 5.99
CA ALA A 95 -6.00 -7.02 5.27
C ALA A 95 -6.30 -6.51 3.85
N ARG A 96 -6.13 -7.37 2.84
CA ARG A 96 -6.36 -7.04 1.42
C ARG A 96 -7.79 -6.52 1.19
N THR A 97 -8.77 -7.05 1.90
CA THR A 97 -10.17 -6.62 1.78
C THR A 97 -10.35 -5.14 2.14
N LEU A 98 -9.74 -4.69 3.25
CA LEU A 98 -9.80 -3.28 3.66
C LEU A 98 -9.15 -2.34 2.64
N ILE A 99 -8.12 -2.81 1.92
CA ILE A 99 -7.47 -2.03 0.87
C ILE A 99 -8.40 -1.88 -0.34
N LEU A 100 -9.06 -2.96 -0.74
CA LEU A 100 -9.92 -2.98 -1.92
C LEU A 100 -11.23 -2.22 -1.71
N ASP A 101 -11.69 -2.10 -0.47
CA ASP A 101 -12.85 -1.29 -0.12
C ASP A 101 -12.54 0.23 -0.14
N HIS A 102 -11.26 0.61 -0.32
CA HIS A 102 -10.78 1.98 -0.56
C HIS A 102 -11.38 3.08 0.35
N PRO A 103 -11.41 2.91 1.69
CA PRO A 103 -12.08 3.87 2.58
C PRO A 103 -11.51 5.30 2.49
N TRP A 104 -10.25 5.47 2.10
CA TRP A 104 -9.61 6.78 1.93
C TRP A 104 -9.92 7.50 0.60
N MET A 105 -10.51 6.81 -0.39
CA MET A 105 -10.88 7.44 -1.66
C MET A 105 -12.19 8.23 -1.60
N ALA A 106 -13.01 8.02 -0.56
CA ALA A 106 -14.27 8.73 -0.37
C ALA A 106 -14.09 10.26 -0.21
N GLY A 107 -12.89 10.73 0.17
CA GLY A 107 -12.57 12.15 0.34
C GLY A 107 -12.11 12.89 -0.92
N VAL A 108 -11.69 12.19 -1.99
CA VAL A 108 -11.10 12.81 -3.20
C VAL A 108 -12.18 13.19 -4.23
N ALA A 109 -13.41 12.69 -4.10
CA ALA A 109 -14.48 12.85 -5.09
C ALA A 109 -15.37 14.09 -4.89
N MET A 110 -15.07 15.00 -3.95
CA MET A 110 -15.87 16.22 -3.71
C MET A 110 -15.08 17.52 -3.91
N ALA A 111 -14.26 17.56 -4.96
CA ALA A 111 -13.79 18.82 -5.54
C ALA A 111 -14.03 18.77 -7.06
N ALA A 112 -15.27 19.07 -7.45
CA ALA A 112 -15.67 19.34 -8.83
C ALA A 112 -16.32 20.72 -8.90
#